data_AF-A0A960U489-F1
#
_entry.id   AF-A0A960U489-F1
#
_cell.length_a   1.000
_cell.length_b   1.000
_cell.length_c   1.000
_cell.angle_alpha   90.00
_cell.angle_beta   90.00
_cell.angle_gamma   90.00
#
_symmetry.space_group_name_H-M   'P 1'
#
loop_
_entity.id
_entity.type
_entity.pdbx_description
1 polymer ?
#
loop_
_entity_poly.entity_id
_entity_poly.type
_entity_poly.pdbx_seq_one_letter_code
_entity_poly.pdbx_strand_id
1 'polypeptide(L)'
;KAVDAWRRLPQSQWRVTAETARLLNHWRNHPFSSIRPFFCQVEAVETAIWLTEVAPEMGTAGKRFVEHLKQANADANPELMRLALKLATGAGKTTVMAMLIAWQTVNAVRHPGSKKFTRGFLIVAPGLTIKDRLRVLQPSDPDSYYASRELVPTDMLGEIERAKIVITNYHAFKLRERMELSKGGRLLLQGRGGEELSTQESEG
;
A
#
# COMPACT_ATOMS: atom_id res chain seq x y z
N LYS A 1 8.33 -20.09 5.15
CA LYS A 1 9.34 -21.03 4.59
C LYS A 1 10.06 -20.49 3.36
N ALA A 2 9.39 -20.13 2.25
CA ALA A 2 10.07 -19.64 1.04
C ALA A 2 10.82 -18.32 1.27
N VAL A 3 10.14 -17.33 1.89
CA VAL A 3 10.75 -16.04 2.26
C VAL A 3 11.92 -16.24 3.25
N ASP A 4 11.80 -17.16 4.21
CA ASP A 4 12.88 -17.46 5.17
C ASP A 4 14.10 -18.11 4.52
N ALA A 5 13.90 -18.94 3.50
CA ALA A 5 15.00 -19.49 2.71
C ALA A 5 15.68 -18.38 1.90
N TRP A 6 14.89 -17.53 1.23
CA TRP A 6 15.39 -16.39 0.46
C TRP A 6 16.17 -15.39 1.32
N ARG A 7 15.68 -15.07 2.53
CA ARG A 7 16.34 -14.15 3.47
C ARG A 7 17.75 -14.60 3.87
N ARG A 8 18.01 -15.92 3.88
CA ARG A 8 19.30 -16.51 4.23
C ARG A 8 20.31 -16.52 3.07
N LEU A 9 19.87 -16.20 1.86
CA LEU A 9 20.76 -16.12 0.71
C LEU A 9 21.69 -14.90 0.82
N PRO A 10 22.90 -14.94 0.23
CA PRO A 10 23.73 -13.76 0.10
C PRO A 10 23.03 -12.71 -0.78
N GLN A 11 23.35 -11.43 -0.56
CA GLN A 11 22.72 -10.31 -1.27
C GLN A 11 22.76 -10.43 -2.80
N SER A 12 23.86 -10.98 -3.34
CA SER A 12 24.04 -11.23 -4.77
C SER A 12 22.98 -12.18 -5.37
N GLN A 13 22.29 -12.96 -4.54
CA GLN A 13 21.29 -13.95 -4.94
C GLN A 13 19.86 -13.53 -4.59
N TRP A 14 19.63 -12.31 -4.09
CA TRP A 14 18.28 -11.88 -3.71
C TRP A 14 17.35 -11.69 -4.90
N ARG A 15 17.88 -11.48 -6.12
CA ARG A 15 17.07 -11.27 -7.35
C ARG A 15 16.06 -10.14 -7.21
N VAL A 16 16.50 -9.03 -6.63
CA VAL A 16 15.75 -7.78 -6.48
C VAL A 16 16.54 -6.64 -7.12
N THR A 17 15.91 -5.50 -7.35
CA THR A 17 16.63 -4.30 -7.81
C THR A 17 17.69 -3.86 -6.80
N ALA A 18 18.66 -3.05 -7.26
CA ALA A 18 19.70 -2.50 -6.39
C ALA A 18 19.10 -1.65 -5.26
N GLU A 19 18.05 -0.89 -5.56
CA GLU A 19 17.30 -0.06 -4.63
C GLU A 19 16.60 -0.92 -3.56
N THR A 20 15.93 -1.99 -3.98
CA THR A 20 15.29 -2.93 -3.05
C THR A 20 16.33 -3.62 -2.17
N ALA A 21 17.45 -4.07 -2.74
CA ALA A 21 18.53 -4.67 -1.95
C ALA A 21 19.08 -3.71 -0.89
N ARG A 22 19.21 -2.43 -1.25
CA ARG A 22 19.66 -1.39 -0.34
C ARG A 22 18.67 -1.14 0.80
N LEU A 23 17.38 -1.03 0.50
CA LEU A 23 16.32 -0.89 1.50
C LEU A 23 16.25 -2.11 2.43
N LEU A 24 16.36 -3.32 1.89
CA LEU A 24 16.40 -4.54 2.69
C LEU A 24 17.60 -4.57 3.63
N ASN A 25 18.79 -4.19 3.13
CA ASN A 25 19.98 -4.10 3.97
C ASN A 25 19.80 -3.05 5.09
N HIS A 26 19.22 -1.90 4.74
CA HIS A 26 18.89 -0.84 5.70
C HIS A 26 17.98 -1.36 6.81
N TRP A 27 16.84 -1.98 6.48
CA TRP A 27 15.89 -2.47 7.47
C TRP A 27 16.42 -3.62 8.34
N ARG A 28 17.35 -4.42 7.81
CA ARG A 28 17.92 -5.59 8.52
C ARG A 28 19.08 -5.21 9.43
N ASN A 29 19.93 -4.27 8.99
CA ASN A 29 21.27 -4.09 9.56
C ASN A 29 21.59 -2.64 9.98
N HIS A 30 20.79 -1.64 9.60
CA HIS A 30 21.07 -0.25 9.96
C HIS A 30 21.08 -0.07 11.49
N PRO A 31 22.08 0.62 12.06
CA PRO A 31 22.08 1.00 13.47
C PRO A 31 21.10 2.15 13.70
N PHE A 32 19.81 1.84 13.81
CA PHE A 32 18.75 2.81 14.10
C PHE A 32 19.05 3.55 15.41
N SER A 33 18.97 4.88 15.37
CA SER A 33 19.08 5.74 16.56
C SER A 33 17.82 5.63 17.45
N SER A 34 16.70 5.28 16.83
CA SER A 34 15.39 5.11 17.48
C SER A 34 14.88 3.67 17.32
N ILE A 35 13.55 3.48 17.35
CA ILE A 35 12.91 2.18 17.27
C ILE A 35 13.14 1.56 15.88
N ARG A 36 13.99 0.52 15.82
CA ARG A 36 14.15 -0.32 14.63
C ARG A 36 12.84 -1.00 14.22
N PRO A 37 12.63 -1.28 12.92
CA PRO A 37 11.51 -2.09 12.47
C PRO A 37 11.44 -3.44 13.17
N PHE A 38 10.25 -3.83 13.60
CA PHE A 38 10.02 -5.15 14.16
C PHE A 38 10.13 -6.23 13.10
N PHE A 39 10.51 -7.45 13.49
CA PHE A 39 10.62 -8.58 12.58
C PHE A 39 9.34 -8.78 11.76
N CYS A 40 8.16 -8.71 12.38
CA CYS A 40 6.88 -8.89 11.67
C CYS A 40 6.60 -7.78 10.65
N GLN A 41 7.14 -6.57 10.84
CA GLN A 41 7.02 -5.48 9.87
C GLN A 41 7.92 -5.76 8.66
N VAL A 42 9.18 -6.13 8.94
CA VAL A 42 10.15 -6.50 7.90
C VAL A 42 9.66 -7.71 7.11
N GLU A 43 9.16 -8.75 7.77
CA GLU A 43 8.61 -9.96 7.16
C GLU A 43 7.42 -9.64 6.23
N ALA A 44 6.52 -8.75 6.65
CA ALA A 44 5.37 -8.35 5.85
C ALA A 44 5.81 -7.67 4.53
N VAL A 45 6.77 -6.75 4.62
CA VAL A 45 7.29 -6.02 3.44
C VAL A 45 8.14 -6.94 2.55
N GLU A 46 8.98 -7.77 3.15
CA GLU A 46 9.77 -8.79 2.45
C GLU A 46 8.89 -9.78 1.69
N THR A 47 7.75 -10.16 2.25
CA THR A 47 6.80 -11.04 1.56
C THR A 47 6.22 -10.35 0.32
N ALA A 48 5.86 -9.07 0.41
CA ALA A 48 5.37 -8.30 -0.74
C ALA A 48 6.45 -8.12 -1.82
N ILE A 49 7.69 -7.82 -1.42
CA ILE A 49 8.87 -7.75 -2.30
C ILE A 49 9.09 -9.10 -2.99
N TRP A 50 9.10 -10.18 -2.22
CA TRP A 50 9.36 -11.52 -2.73
C TRP A 50 8.32 -11.92 -3.77
N LEU A 51 7.03 -11.65 -3.52
CA LEU A 51 5.96 -11.93 -4.49
C LEU A 51 6.08 -11.11 -5.78
N THR A 52 6.61 -9.89 -5.70
CA THR A 52 6.64 -8.93 -6.82
C THR A 52 7.89 -9.05 -7.66
N GLU A 53 9.05 -9.16 -7.03
CA GLU A 53 10.35 -9.15 -7.70
C GLU A 53 10.94 -10.56 -7.86
N VAL A 54 10.82 -11.40 -6.84
CA VAL A 54 11.60 -12.66 -6.75
C VAL A 54 10.82 -13.84 -7.32
N ALA A 55 9.57 -14.04 -6.91
CA ALA A 55 8.75 -15.17 -7.34
C ALA A 55 8.62 -15.30 -8.87
N PRO A 56 8.45 -14.22 -9.66
CA PRO A 56 8.42 -14.32 -11.12
C PRO A 56 9.73 -14.87 -11.74
N GLU A 57 10.86 -14.59 -11.10
CA GLU A 57 12.22 -14.96 -11.55
C GLU A 57 12.64 -16.37 -11.10
N MET A 58 11.87 -17.03 -10.22
CA MET A 58 12.20 -18.34 -9.62
C MET A 58 11.67 -19.55 -10.42
N GLY A 59 11.21 -19.35 -11.66
CA GLY A 59 10.67 -20.43 -12.49
C GLY A 59 9.43 -21.08 -11.87
N THR A 60 9.29 -22.40 -11.98
CA THR A 60 8.11 -23.15 -11.54
C THR A 60 7.81 -22.97 -10.04
N ALA A 61 8.85 -22.90 -9.20
CA ALA A 61 8.71 -22.78 -7.76
C ALA A 61 8.03 -21.46 -7.34
N GLY A 62 8.37 -20.35 -7.98
CA GLY A 62 7.75 -19.05 -7.71
C GLY A 62 6.44 -18.83 -8.45
N LYS A 63 6.33 -19.32 -9.70
CA LYS A 63 5.09 -19.25 -10.51
C LYS A 63 3.89 -19.85 -9.78
N ARG A 64 4.06 -20.94 -9.03
CA ARG A 64 2.96 -21.56 -8.25
C ARG A 64 2.30 -20.57 -7.28
N PHE A 65 3.07 -19.72 -6.60
CA PHE A 65 2.52 -18.74 -5.66
C PHE A 65 1.79 -17.61 -6.38
N VAL A 66 2.39 -17.10 -7.44
CA VAL A 66 1.78 -16.03 -8.26
C VAL A 66 0.48 -16.52 -8.89
N GLU A 67 0.47 -17.74 -9.43
CA GLU A 67 -0.69 -18.35 -10.05
C GLU A 67 -1.80 -18.63 -9.04
N HIS A 68 -1.45 -19.15 -7.86
CA HIS A 68 -2.41 -19.33 -6.79
C HIS A 68 -3.08 -18.01 -6.37
N LEU A 69 -2.30 -16.92 -6.27
CA LEU A 69 -2.86 -15.60 -5.98
C LEU A 69 -3.74 -15.09 -7.11
N LYS A 70 -3.37 -15.31 -8.38
CA LYS A 70 -4.19 -14.93 -9.52
C LYS A 70 -5.53 -15.67 -9.54
N GLN A 71 -5.52 -16.97 -9.30
CA GLN A 71 -6.74 -17.79 -9.24
C GLN A 71 -7.65 -17.32 -8.10
N ALA A 72 -7.10 -17.15 -6.90
CA ALA A 72 -7.88 -16.63 -5.76
C ALA A 72 -8.45 -15.22 -6.01
N ASN A 73 -7.74 -14.39 -6.79
CA ASN A 73 -8.26 -13.07 -7.20
C ASN A 73 -9.37 -13.20 -8.24
N ALA A 74 -9.22 -14.07 -9.24
CA ALA A 74 -10.21 -14.30 -10.28
C ALA A 74 -11.54 -14.78 -9.70
N ASP A 75 -11.49 -15.67 -8.70
CA ASP A 75 -12.67 -16.20 -8.02
C ASP A 75 -13.41 -15.13 -7.19
N ALA A 76 -12.69 -14.10 -6.72
CA ALA A 76 -13.26 -13.05 -5.86
C ALA A 76 -13.69 -11.80 -6.64
N ASN A 77 -12.81 -11.26 -7.49
CA ASN A 77 -13.08 -10.14 -8.39
C ASN A 77 -11.93 -10.02 -9.41
N PRO A 78 -12.18 -10.30 -10.70
CA PRO A 78 -11.13 -10.54 -11.69
C PRO A 78 -10.38 -9.28 -12.16
N GLU A 79 -10.84 -8.07 -11.85
CA GLU A 79 -10.30 -6.84 -12.46
C GLU A 79 -9.15 -6.19 -11.68
N LEU A 80 -9.02 -6.51 -10.39
CA LEU A 80 -8.04 -5.87 -9.51
C LEU A 80 -7.25 -6.92 -8.75
N MET A 81 -5.92 -6.87 -8.89
CA MET A 81 -5.01 -7.68 -8.08
C MET A 81 -5.08 -7.25 -6.61
N ARG A 82 -5.45 -8.18 -5.73
CA ARG A 82 -5.53 -7.96 -4.28
C ARG A 82 -4.50 -8.83 -3.59
N LEU A 83 -3.76 -8.19 -2.69
CA LEU A 83 -2.89 -8.84 -1.73
C LEU A 83 -3.26 -8.33 -0.35
N ALA A 84 -3.46 -9.25 0.59
CA ALA A 84 -3.75 -8.91 1.98
C ALA A 84 -2.57 -9.32 2.87
N LEU A 85 -2.07 -8.37 3.65
CA LEU A 85 -1.12 -8.64 4.73
C LEU A 85 -1.89 -8.62 6.05
N LYS A 86 -1.87 -9.75 6.78
CA LYS A 86 -2.54 -9.86 8.09
C LYS A 86 -1.54 -9.53 9.20
N LEU A 87 -1.81 -8.49 9.97
CA LEU A 87 -0.96 -8.03 11.07
C LEU A 87 -1.77 -7.87 12.35
N ALA A 88 -1.15 -8.21 13.49
CA ALA A 88 -1.75 -8.00 14.80
C ALA A 88 -1.95 -6.51 15.13
N THR A 89 -2.89 -6.21 16.04
CA THR A 89 -3.01 -4.86 16.62
C THR A 89 -1.75 -4.53 17.42
N GLY A 90 -1.26 -3.29 17.32
CA GLY A 90 0.00 -2.88 17.94
C GLY A 90 1.27 -3.23 17.15
N ALA A 91 1.20 -4.10 16.13
CA ALA A 91 2.38 -4.51 15.33
C ALA A 91 2.99 -3.41 14.43
N GLY A 92 2.41 -2.20 14.41
CA GLY A 92 2.88 -1.09 13.57
C GLY A 92 2.50 -1.22 12.10
N LYS A 93 1.22 -1.47 11.81
CA LYS A 93 0.67 -1.52 10.44
C LYS A 93 1.04 -0.29 9.59
N THR A 94 0.98 0.90 10.18
CA THR A 94 1.33 2.15 9.49
C THR A 94 2.81 2.20 9.11
N THR A 95 3.70 1.62 9.91
CA THR A 95 5.13 1.47 9.56
C THR A 95 5.29 0.59 8.32
N VAL A 96 4.56 -0.53 8.25
CA VAL A 96 4.55 -1.40 7.06
C VAL A 96 4.05 -0.65 5.82
N MET A 97 3.02 0.18 5.96
CA MET A 97 2.54 1.03 4.87
C MET A 97 3.63 1.99 4.37
N ALA A 98 4.33 2.66 5.28
CA ALA A 98 5.45 3.54 4.92
C ALA A 98 6.58 2.78 4.22
N MET A 99 6.97 1.60 4.72
CA MET A 99 8.02 0.79 4.10
C MET A 99 7.62 0.32 2.68
N LEU A 100 6.36 -0.06 2.47
CA LEU A 100 5.84 -0.41 1.14
C LEU A 100 5.84 0.79 0.19
N ILE A 101 5.41 1.96 0.66
CA ILE A 101 5.42 3.20 -0.12
C ILE A 101 6.85 3.58 -0.49
N ALA A 102 7.80 3.47 0.45
CA ALA A 102 9.21 3.74 0.19
C ALA A 102 9.79 2.82 -0.87
N TRP A 103 9.60 1.51 -0.71
CA TRP A 103 10.04 0.51 -1.70
C TRP A 103 9.48 0.77 -3.10
N GLN A 104 8.17 1.02 -3.19
CA GLN A 104 7.50 1.29 -4.46
C GLN A 104 7.99 2.59 -5.09
N THR A 105 8.05 3.68 -4.31
CA THR A 105 8.39 5.01 -4.81
C THR A 105 9.83 5.08 -5.30
N VAL A 106 10.78 4.63 -4.49
CA VAL A 106 12.21 4.64 -4.86
C VAL A 106 12.41 3.88 -6.17
N ASN A 107 11.86 2.67 -6.27
CA ASN A 107 11.98 1.88 -7.48
C ASN A 107 11.29 2.53 -8.69
N ALA A 108 10.10 3.10 -8.52
CA ALA A 108 9.39 3.81 -9.59
C ALA A 108 10.09 5.09 -10.06
N VAL A 109 10.88 5.72 -9.18
CA VAL A 109 11.69 6.90 -9.53
C VAL A 109 12.96 6.50 -10.26
N ARG A 110 13.64 5.45 -9.79
CA ARG A 110 14.92 4.97 -10.36
C ARG A 110 14.72 4.15 -11.64
N HIS A 111 13.55 3.54 -11.82
CA HIS A 111 13.19 2.71 -12.99
C HIS A 111 11.89 3.21 -13.66
N PRO A 112 11.86 4.42 -14.27
CA PRO A 112 10.63 5.03 -14.77
C PRO A 112 9.93 4.27 -15.92
N GLY A 113 10.66 3.41 -16.64
CA GLY A 113 10.09 2.53 -17.68
C GLY A 113 9.46 1.25 -17.13
N SER A 114 9.65 0.94 -15.84
CA SER A 114 9.13 -0.29 -15.23
C SER A 114 7.65 -0.12 -14.87
N LYS A 115 6.83 -1.08 -15.30
CA LYS A 115 5.42 -1.19 -14.87
C LYS A 115 5.25 -1.93 -13.54
N LYS A 116 6.35 -2.40 -12.93
CA LYS A 116 6.31 -3.17 -11.67
C LYS A 116 6.10 -2.30 -10.44
N PHE A 117 6.40 -1.01 -10.54
CA PHE A 117 6.43 -0.10 -9.41
C PHE A 117 5.58 1.14 -9.64
N THR A 118 5.10 1.75 -8.56
CA THR A 118 4.28 2.97 -8.62
C THR A 118 4.82 4.05 -7.68
N ARG A 119 4.49 5.30 -8.01
CA ARG A 119 4.62 6.45 -7.09
C ARG A 119 3.26 6.97 -6.62
N GLY A 120 2.16 6.41 -7.10
CA GLY A 120 0.80 6.83 -6.76
C GLY A 120 0.17 5.87 -5.76
N PHE A 121 -0.31 6.41 -4.64
CA PHE A 121 -0.92 5.64 -3.55
C PHE A 121 -2.23 6.26 -3.10
N LEU A 122 -3.27 5.42 -2.99
CA LEU A 122 -4.56 5.77 -2.41
C LEU A 122 -4.71 5.01 -1.09
N ILE A 123 -4.89 5.73 0.00
CA ILE A 123 -5.04 5.18 1.35
C ILE A 123 -6.45 5.50 1.83
N VAL A 124 -7.25 4.45 2.05
CA VAL A 124 -8.64 4.59 2.50
C VAL A 124 -8.74 4.23 3.98
N ALA A 125 -9.11 5.20 4.79
CA ALA A 125 -9.30 5.06 6.22
C ALA A 125 -10.79 4.80 6.58
N PRO A 126 -11.07 4.12 7.70
CA PRO A 126 -12.44 3.88 8.16
C PRO A 126 -13.12 5.14 8.72
N GLY A 127 -12.40 6.21 9.03
CA GLY A 127 -12.98 7.43 9.61
C GLY A 127 -11.98 8.57 9.66
N LEU A 128 -12.45 9.77 9.98
CA LEU A 128 -11.64 10.99 9.98
C LEU A 128 -10.48 10.91 10.98
N THR A 129 -10.71 10.40 12.19
CA THR A 129 -9.66 10.26 13.21
C THR A 129 -8.50 9.39 12.74
N ILE A 130 -8.77 8.27 12.03
CA ILE A 130 -7.71 7.41 11.49
C ILE A 130 -7.05 8.07 10.27
N LYS A 131 -7.84 8.72 9.41
CA LYS A 131 -7.33 9.49 8.27
C LYS A 131 -6.30 10.53 8.74
N ASP A 132 -6.63 11.31 9.76
CA ASP A 132 -5.75 12.40 10.24
C ASP A 132 -4.47 11.86 10.87
N ARG A 133 -4.55 10.71 11.57
CA ARG A 133 -3.35 10.02 12.11
C ARG A 133 -2.45 9.43 11.02
N LEU A 134 -2.98 9.13 9.84
CA LEU A 134 -2.20 8.61 8.72
C LEU A 134 -1.39 9.69 7.99
N ARG A 135 -1.51 10.97 8.37
CA ARG A 135 -0.72 12.08 7.79
C ARG A 135 0.79 11.86 7.84
N VAL A 136 1.27 11.08 8.81
CA VAL A 136 2.67 10.64 8.95
C VAL A 136 3.20 9.83 7.75
N LEU A 137 2.32 9.41 6.84
CA LEU A 137 2.70 8.77 5.58
C LEU A 137 2.97 9.77 4.46
N GLN A 138 2.64 11.06 4.64
CA GLN A 138 2.97 12.11 3.67
C GLN A 138 4.45 12.49 3.82
N PRO A 139 5.25 12.49 2.72
CA PRO A 139 6.66 12.85 2.76
C PRO A 139 6.90 14.24 3.36
N SER A 140 6.05 15.20 3.00
CA SER A 140 6.11 16.60 3.43
C SER A 140 5.63 16.85 4.86
N ASP A 141 5.10 15.84 5.56
CA ASP A 141 4.68 16.00 6.95
C ASP A 141 5.92 16.08 7.85
N PRO A 142 6.02 17.03 8.80
CA PRO A 142 7.17 17.14 9.70
C PRO A 142 7.43 15.87 10.53
N ASP A 143 6.36 15.12 10.84
CA ASP A 143 6.41 13.88 11.61
C ASP A 143 6.41 12.64 10.68
N SER A 144 6.75 12.83 9.40
CA SER A 144 6.90 11.81 8.38
C SER A 144 7.67 10.59 8.90
N TYR A 145 7.08 9.40 8.75
CA TYR A 145 7.71 8.15 9.20
C TYR A 145 8.97 7.81 8.42
N TYR A 146 9.15 8.33 7.21
CA TYR A 146 10.33 8.04 6.40
C TYR A 146 11.60 8.60 7.06
N ALA A 147 11.53 9.84 7.54
CA ALA A 147 12.62 10.51 8.23
C ALA A 147 12.64 10.21 9.73
N SER A 148 11.52 10.41 10.44
CA SER A 148 11.47 10.30 11.90
C SER A 148 11.78 8.90 12.46
N ARG A 149 11.53 7.85 11.67
CA ARG A 149 11.84 6.46 12.03
C ARG A 149 13.00 5.88 11.23
N GLU A 150 13.73 6.72 10.50
CA GLU A 150 14.86 6.31 9.66
C GLU A 150 14.51 5.14 8.72
N LEU A 151 13.30 5.08 8.17
CA LEU A 151 12.86 3.93 7.35
C LEU A 151 13.52 3.90 5.97
N VAL A 152 14.11 5.02 5.55
CA VAL A 152 14.73 5.18 4.24
C VAL A 152 16.14 5.75 4.44
N PRO A 153 17.17 5.24 3.73
CA PRO A 153 18.49 5.85 3.73
C PRO A 153 18.42 7.34 3.39
N THR A 154 19.23 8.16 4.04
CA THR A 154 19.14 9.63 3.96
C THR A 154 19.26 10.17 2.55
N ASP A 155 20.11 9.57 1.73
CA ASP A 155 20.33 9.93 0.32
C ASP A 155 19.21 9.45 -0.62
N MET A 156 18.28 8.64 -0.13
CA MET A 156 17.10 8.16 -0.87
C MET A 156 15.82 8.89 -0.46
N LEU A 157 15.88 9.80 0.53
CA LEU A 157 14.72 10.58 0.98
C LEU A 157 14.20 11.52 -0.11
N GLY A 158 15.08 12.04 -0.97
CA GLY A 158 14.68 12.91 -2.08
C GLY A 158 13.75 12.23 -3.10
N GLU A 159 13.85 10.91 -3.25
CA GLU A 159 12.94 10.14 -4.09
C GLU A 159 11.56 9.98 -3.44
N ILE A 160 11.49 9.91 -2.12
CA ILE A 160 10.24 9.77 -1.37
C ILE A 160 9.33 10.99 -1.58
N GLU A 161 9.91 12.19 -1.72
CA GLU A 161 9.18 13.42 -2.08
C GLU A 161 8.44 13.33 -3.42
N ARG A 162 8.78 12.37 -4.29
CA ARG A 162 8.08 12.15 -5.56
C ARG A 162 6.85 11.26 -5.42
N ALA A 163 6.57 10.73 -4.23
CA ALA A 163 5.35 9.99 -3.96
C ALA A 163 4.12 10.90 -4.04
N LYS A 164 3.06 10.41 -4.67
CA LYS A 164 1.74 11.04 -4.73
C LYS A 164 0.80 10.23 -3.86
N ILE A 165 0.50 10.72 -2.66
CA ILE A 165 -0.29 9.99 -1.67
C ILE A 165 -1.59 10.74 -1.40
N VAL A 166 -2.71 10.07 -1.65
CA VAL A 166 -4.05 10.54 -1.30
C VAL A 166 -4.56 9.74 -0.13
N ILE A 167 -4.83 10.40 1.00
CA ILE A 167 -5.41 9.79 2.19
C ILE A 167 -6.85 10.28 2.33
N THR A 168 -7.81 9.36 2.21
CA THR A 168 -9.24 9.66 2.26
C THR A 168 -9.98 8.69 3.18
N ASN A 169 -11.24 8.96 3.49
CA ASN A 169 -12.12 8.02 4.20
C ASN A 169 -13.06 7.32 3.21
N TYR A 170 -13.60 6.15 3.58
CA TYR A 170 -14.47 5.40 2.67
C TYR A 170 -15.76 6.15 2.31
N HIS A 171 -16.22 7.07 3.17
CA HIS A 171 -17.39 7.91 2.89
C HIS A 171 -17.20 8.82 1.67
N ALA A 172 -15.95 9.15 1.28
CA ALA A 172 -15.68 9.92 0.07
C ALA A 172 -16.07 9.18 -1.22
N PHE A 173 -16.22 7.85 -1.18
CA PHE A 173 -16.65 7.03 -2.31
C PHE A 173 -18.16 6.76 -2.32
N LYS A 174 -18.90 7.17 -1.27
CA LYS A 174 -20.36 7.06 -1.28
C LYS A 174 -20.92 7.98 -2.36
N LEU A 175 -21.94 7.50 -3.06
CA LEU A 175 -22.70 8.32 -4.00
C LEU A 175 -23.27 9.51 -3.22
N ARG A 176 -22.89 10.73 -3.63
CA ARG A 176 -23.46 11.96 -3.09
C ARG A 176 -24.58 12.41 -4.01
N GLU A 177 -25.69 12.84 -3.43
CA GLU A 177 -26.69 13.59 -4.16
C GLU A 177 -26.04 14.87 -4.70
N ARG A 178 -26.08 15.05 -6.02
CA ARG A 178 -25.58 16.28 -6.67
C ARG A 178 -26.61 17.39 -6.70
N MET A 179 -27.86 17.08 -6.36
CA MET A 179 -29.00 18.01 -6.35
C MET A 179 -29.82 17.75 -5.10
N GLU A 180 -30.03 18.79 -4.29
CA GLU A 180 -31.04 18.78 -3.24
C GLU A 180 -32.41 18.73 -3.89
N LEU A 181 -33.06 17.56 -3.83
CA LEU A 181 -34.41 17.39 -4.34
C LEU A 181 -35.40 17.48 -3.18
N SER A 182 -36.39 18.37 -3.30
CA SER A 182 -37.51 18.40 -2.37
C SER A 182 -38.27 17.07 -2.41
N LYS A 183 -38.98 16.72 -1.33
CA LYS A 183 -39.77 15.47 -1.24
C LYS A 183 -40.72 15.29 -2.44
N GLY A 184 -41.31 16.38 -2.94
CA GLY A 184 -42.14 16.38 -4.16
C GLY A 184 -41.36 16.14 -5.45
N GLY A 185 -40.16 16.70 -5.57
CA GLY A 185 -39.27 16.46 -6.72
C GLY A 185 -38.76 15.01 -6.79
N ARG A 186 -38.47 14.38 -5.64
CA ARG A 186 -38.11 12.96 -5.57
C ARG A 186 -39.25 12.05 -6.03
N LEU A 187 -40.48 12.29 -5.55
CA LEU A 187 -41.67 11.53 -5.96
C LEU A 187 -41.98 11.67 -7.47
N LEU A 188 -41.74 12.84 -8.05
CA LEU A 188 -41.88 13.07 -9.49
C LEU A 188 -40.85 12.29 -10.31
N LEU A 189 -39.59 12.26 -9.88
CA LEU A 189 -38.51 11.55 -10.57
C LEU A 189 -38.61 10.02 -10.46
N GLN A 190 -39.14 9.52 -9.34
CA GLN A 190 -39.36 8.09 -9.11
C GLN A 190 -40.54 7.54 -9.94
N GLY A 191 -41.48 8.40 -10.35
CA GLY A 191 -42.68 8.01 -11.10
C GLY A 191 -43.62 7.09 -10.31
N ARG A 192 -44.71 6.62 -10.94
CA ARG A 192 -45.70 5.72 -10.29
C ARG A 192 -45.27 4.25 -10.21
N GLY A 193 -44.09 3.89 -10.75
CA GLY A 193 -43.58 2.52 -10.76
C GLY A 193 -42.08 2.37 -11.03
N GLY A 194 -41.29 3.44 -10.85
CA GLY A 194 -39.84 3.40 -11.02
C GLY A 194 -39.10 2.97 -9.75
N GLU A 195 -37.88 2.44 -9.93
CA GLU A 195 -37.02 2.00 -8.83
C GLU A 195 -36.75 3.14 -7.83
N GLU A 196 -36.66 2.80 -6.54
CA GLU A 196 -36.28 3.76 -5.48
C GLU A 196 -34.93 4.41 -5.78
N LEU A 197 -34.88 5.74 -5.72
CA LEU A 197 -33.64 6.51 -5.86
C LEU A 197 -32.68 6.11 -4.72
N SER A 198 -31.66 5.31 -5.05
CA SER A 198 -30.63 4.87 -4.10
C SER A 198 -29.77 6.07 -3.66
N THR A 199 -30.21 6.74 -2.61
CA THR A 199 -29.61 7.96 -2.09
C THR A 199 -29.45 7.82 -0.58
N GLN A 200 -28.21 7.90 -0.09
CA GLN A 200 -27.96 8.08 1.34
C GLN A 200 -27.84 9.58 1.57
N GLU A 201 -28.61 10.12 2.53
CA GLU A 201 -28.48 11.52 2.97
C GLU A 201 -27.02 11.82 3.30
N SER A 202 -26.51 12.92 2.75
CA SER A 202 -25.25 13.48 3.18
C SER A 202 -25.40 13.97 4.63
N GLU A 203 -24.60 13.44 5.56
CA GLU A 203 -24.38 14.14 6.82
C GLU A 203 -23.78 15.51 6.49
N GLY A 204 -24.49 16.56 6.90
CA GLY A 204 -24.10 17.96 6.74
C GLY A 204 -22.87 18.35 7.55
#